data_AF-A0A1F2QN76-F1
#
_entry.id   AF-A0A1F2QN76-F1
#
_cell.length_a   1.000
_cell.length_b   1.000
_cell.length_c   1.000
_cell.angle_alpha   90.00
_cell.angle_beta   90.00
_cell.angle_gamma   90.00
#
_symmetry.space_group_name_H-M   'P 1'
#
loop_
_entity.id
_entity.type
_entity.pdbx_description
1 polymer ?
#
loop_
_entity_poly.entity_id
_entity_poly.type
_entity_poly.pdbx_seq_one_letter_code
_entity_poly.pdbx_strand_id
1 'polypeptide(L)'
;MAQLGPIRVAHHTHAPGQVLWAAAHGIPSILLIRRPIDAVVSYILREPYLPPRQALSDWIGFYTTLKVEKKHLVLATFEEVTADFGQVVARLNAFYGVRFELPVVTEETTRHIFEQIEALHRLHRRSGVTDEMQVARPSPERGGPGSHLRALLMEAPSRPLLEEADRLYDSYLEDVSLSVPHLRRVPGRAGPGPAAAE
;
A
#
# COMPACT_ATOMS: atom_id res chain seq x y z
N MET A 1 5.88 -15.95 12.88
CA MET A 1 6.65 -15.28 11.81
C MET A 1 7.06 -16.34 10.79
N ALA A 2 7.04 -16.03 9.49
CA ALA A 2 7.29 -17.01 8.43
C ALA A 2 8.77 -17.39 8.24
N GLN A 3 9.71 -16.56 8.70
CA GLN A 3 11.15 -16.79 8.50
C GLN A 3 11.75 -17.69 9.58
N LEU A 4 12.65 -18.60 9.18
CA LEU A 4 13.34 -19.55 10.06
C LEU A 4 14.41 -18.90 10.96
N GLY A 5 14.81 -17.66 10.67
CA GLY A 5 15.79 -16.90 11.43
C GLY A 5 15.41 -15.43 11.59
N PRO A 6 16.08 -14.70 12.49
CA PRO A 6 15.78 -13.30 12.73
C PRO A 6 16.11 -12.45 11.51
N ILE A 7 15.15 -11.63 11.08
CA ILE A 7 15.32 -10.65 10.02
C ILE A 7 15.27 -9.24 10.60
N ARG A 8 16.12 -8.34 10.09
CA ARG A 8 16.04 -6.90 10.40
C ARG A 8 15.21 -6.23 9.31
N VAL A 9 14.03 -5.75 9.68
CA VAL A 9 13.13 -5.05 8.77
C VAL A 9 13.22 -3.56 9.08
N ALA A 10 13.59 -2.76 8.08
CA ALA A 10 13.44 -1.31 8.14
C ALA A 10 12.07 -0.96 7.53
N HIS A 11 11.19 -0.37 8.33
CA HIS A 11 9.85 0.01 7.90
C HIS A 11 9.38 1.27 8.65
N HIS A 12 8.26 1.87 8.21
CA HIS A 12 7.54 2.97 8.87
C HIS A 12 8.05 4.42 8.73
N THR A 13 9.00 4.75 7.86
CA THR A 13 9.20 6.16 7.48
C THR A 13 8.43 6.50 6.19
N HIS A 14 7.69 7.60 6.19
CA HIS A 14 7.03 8.16 4.98
C HIS A 14 8.00 8.99 4.13
N ALA A 15 9.30 8.87 4.39
CA ALA A 15 10.35 9.58 3.68
C ALA A 15 10.97 8.66 2.61
N PRO A 16 11.24 9.17 1.39
CA PRO A 16 11.85 8.36 0.34
C PRO A 16 13.30 7.99 0.64
N GLY A 17 13.97 8.68 1.57
CA GLY A 17 15.39 8.52 1.87
C GLY A 17 15.82 7.09 2.24
N GLN A 18 15.01 6.36 3.02
CA GLN A 18 15.33 4.97 3.36
C GLN A 18 15.28 4.05 2.13
N VAL A 19 14.37 4.32 1.20
CA VAL A 19 14.17 3.53 -0.01
C VAL A 19 15.27 3.83 -1.02
N LEU A 20 15.63 5.11 -1.18
CA LEU A 20 16.77 5.52 -1.99
C LEU A 20 18.06 4.87 -1.49
N TRP A 21 18.28 4.87 -0.17
CA TRP A 21 19.47 4.26 0.42
C TRP A 21 19.50 2.75 0.16
N ALA A 22 18.37 2.06 0.32
CA ALA A 22 18.27 0.64 0.05
C ALA A 22 18.52 0.30 -1.43
N ALA A 23 17.95 1.08 -2.36
CA ALA A 23 18.20 0.95 -3.80
C ALA A 23 19.69 1.11 -4.13
N ALA A 24 20.33 2.15 -3.58
CA ALA A 24 21.74 2.44 -3.82
C ALA A 24 22.71 1.35 -3.29
N HIS A 25 22.29 0.57 -2.29
CA HIS A 25 23.12 -0.45 -1.66
C HIS A 25 22.68 -1.89 -2.00
N GLY A 26 21.75 -2.06 -2.95
CA GLY A 26 21.27 -3.38 -3.36
C GLY A 26 20.57 -4.17 -2.24
N ILE A 27 19.96 -3.48 -1.28
CA ILE A 27 19.27 -4.12 -0.16
C ILE A 27 17.89 -4.59 -0.64
N PRO A 28 17.53 -5.87 -0.42
CA PRO A 28 16.24 -6.42 -0.83
C PRO A 28 15.08 -5.57 -0.33
N SER A 29 14.35 -4.95 -1.26
CA SER A 29 13.33 -3.97 -0.94
C SER A 29 12.09 -4.13 -1.82
N ILE A 30 10.92 -4.05 -1.17
CA ILE A 30 9.62 -3.98 -1.83
C ILE A 30 9.12 -2.55 -1.75
N LEU A 31 8.92 -1.91 -2.89
CA LEU A 31 8.23 -0.62 -2.98
C LEU A 31 6.74 -0.88 -3.21
N LEU A 32 5.99 -0.80 -2.12
CA LEU A 32 4.53 -0.88 -2.13
C LEU A 32 3.95 0.36 -2.80
N ILE A 33 3.02 0.17 -3.74
CA ILE A 33 2.22 1.26 -4.30
C ILE A 33 0.73 1.00 -4.15
N ARG A 34 -0.04 2.06 -3.89
CA ARG A 34 -1.49 2.02 -3.69
C ARG A 34 -2.13 3.18 -4.44
N ARG A 35 -3.36 2.98 -4.92
CA ARG A 35 -4.15 4.05 -5.56
C ARG A 35 -4.11 5.33 -4.71
N PRO A 36 -3.81 6.50 -5.30
CA PRO A 36 -3.56 7.72 -4.55
C PRO A 36 -4.68 8.08 -3.59
N ILE A 37 -5.93 8.07 -4.07
CA ILE A 37 -7.09 8.43 -3.24
C ILE A 37 -7.24 7.50 -2.02
N ASP A 38 -6.97 6.21 -2.17
CA ASP A 38 -7.09 5.24 -1.08
C ASP A 38 -5.97 5.41 -0.05
N ALA A 39 -4.75 5.69 -0.53
CA ALA A 39 -3.60 5.96 0.33
C ALA A 39 -3.76 7.27 1.11
N VAL A 40 -4.16 8.35 0.44
CA VAL A 40 -4.33 9.68 1.03
C VAL A 40 -5.47 9.70 2.03
N VAL A 41 -6.61 9.08 1.71
CA VAL A 41 -7.72 8.95 2.67
C VAL A 41 -7.26 8.21 3.92
N SER A 42 -6.55 7.09 3.75
CA SER A 42 -6.01 6.34 4.87
C SER A 42 -5.00 7.15 5.69
N TYR A 43 -4.23 8.03 5.05
CA TYR A 43 -3.23 8.83 5.73
C TYR A 43 -3.88 9.94 6.57
N ILE A 44 -4.81 10.70 6.00
CA ILE A 44 -5.52 11.77 6.70
C ILE A 44 -6.38 11.21 7.83
N LEU A 45 -7.02 10.04 7.66
CA LEU A 45 -7.74 9.41 8.77
C LEU A 45 -6.82 9.04 9.95
N ARG A 46 -5.54 8.75 9.68
CA ARG A 46 -4.55 8.49 10.73
C ARG A 46 -3.98 9.77 11.32
N GLU A 47 -3.79 10.81 10.50
CA GLU A 47 -3.29 12.13 10.88
C GLU A 47 -4.33 13.23 10.53
N PRO A 48 -5.44 13.38 11.29
CA PRO A 48 -6.57 14.24 10.90
C PRO A 48 -6.23 15.73 10.77
N TYR A 49 -5.08 16.16 11.31
CA TYR A 49 -4.58 17.52 11.19
C TYR A 49 -3.89 17.81 9.85
N LEU A 50 -3.66 16.79 9.02
CA LEU A 50 -2.99 16.94 7.73
C LEU A 50 -3.96 17.48 6.66
N PRO A 51 -3.66 18.62 6.02
CA PRO A 51 -4.51 19.15 4.96
C PRO A 51 -4.54 18.20 3.74
N PRO A 52 -5.70 18.01 3.08
CA PRO A 52 -5.81 17.11 1.92
C PRO A 52 -4.81 17.38 0.79
N ARG A 53 -4.56 18.66 0.48
CA ARG A 53 -3.55 19.05 -0.52
C ARG A 53 -2.14 18.68 -0.09
N GLN A 54 -1.81 18.83 1.18
CA GLN A 54 -0.49 18.45 1.69
C GLN A 54 -0.30 16.93 1.59
N ALA A 55 -1.31 16.15 1.99
CA ALA A 55 -1.27 14.70 1.90
C ALA A 55 -1.08 14.19 0.46
N LEU A 56 -1.74 14.84 -0.52
CA LEU A 56 -1.52 14.56 -1.94
C LEU A 56 -0.11 14.95 -2.39
N SER A 57 0.36 16.14 -2.03
CA SER A 57 1.73 16.59 -2.34
C SER A 57 2.78 15.66 -1.76
N ASP A 58 2.59 15.16 -0.54
CA ASP A 58 3.48 14.21 0.11
C ASP A 58 3.52 12.88 -0.66
N TRP A 59 2.35 12.37 -1.08
CA TRP A 59 2.25 11.18 -1.92
C TRP A 59 2.99 11.38 -3.25
N ILE A 60 2.72 12.49 -3.96
CA ILE A 60 3.36 12.82 -5.24
C ILE A 60 4.88 12.95 -5.05
N GLY A 61 5.31 13.69 -4.03
CA GLY A 61 6.72 13.92 -3.73
C GLY A 61 7.47 12.62 -3.44
N PHE A 62 6.87 11.71 -2.67
CA PHE A 62 7.44 10.41 -2.36
C PHE A 62 7.71 9.59 -3.64
N TYR A 63 6.69 9.37 -4.47
CA TYR A 63 6.85 8.55 -5.68
C TYR A 63 7.63 9.27 -6.79
N THR A 64 7.52 10.60 -6.90
CA THR A 64 8.33 11.35 -7.87
C THR A 64 9.81 11.22 -7.56
N THR A 65 10.18 11.31 -6.28
CA THR A 65 11.57 11.14 -5.82
C THR A 65 12.12 9.76 -6.16
N LEU A 66 11.29 8.71 -6.08
CA LEU A 66 11.70 7.33 -6.33
C LEU A 66 11.59 6.91 -7.79
N LYS A 67 11.12 7.79 -8.68
CA LYS A 67 10.78 7.43 -10.07
C LYS A 67 11.95 6.87 -10.87
N VAL A 68 13.18 7.30 -10.59
CA VAL A 68 14.39 6.81 -11.28
C VAL A 68 14.89 5.50 -10.67
N GLU A 69 14.90 5.44 -9.34
CA GLU A 69 15.46 4.31 -8.58
C GLU A 69 14.53 3.10 -8.52
N LYS A 70 13.26 3.23 -8.94
CA LYS A 70 12.27 2.15 -8.91
C LYS A 70 12.69 0.88 -9.67
N LYS A 71 13.57 1.01 -10.67
CA LYS A 71 14.15 -0.12 -11.43
C LYS A 71 15.07 -1.02 -10.59
N HIS A 72 15.52 -0.56 -9.43
CA HIS A 72 16.35 -1.30 -8.48
C HIS A 72 15.53 -1.90 -7.33
N LEU A 73 14.20 -1.82 -7.41
CA LEU A 73 13.27 -2.21 -6.37
C LEU A 73 12.26 -3.21 -6.94
N VAL A 74 11.71 -4.06 -6.07
CA VAL A 74 10.55 -4.86 -6.44
C VAL A 74 9.29 -4.04 -6.20
N LEU A 75 8.57 -3.72 -7.28
CA LEU A 75 7.27 -3.06 -7.18
C LEU A 75 6.17 -4.08 -6.87
N ALA A 76 5.26 -3.72 -5.97
CA ALA A 76 4.06 -4.49 -5.68
C ALA A 76 2.89 -3.56 -5.34
N THR A 77 1.69 -3.89 -5.83
CA THR A 77 0.49 -3.14 -5.45
C THR A 77 -0.03 -3.56 -4.08
N PHE A 78 -0.82 -2.69 -3.45
CA PHE A 78 -1.52 -3.04 -2.21
C PHE A 78 -2.45 -4.24 -2.38
N GLU A 79 -3.12 -4.34 -3.51
CA GLU A 79 -3.99 -5.46 -3.86
C GLU A 79 -3.18 -6.77 -3.98
N GLU A 80 -2.02 -6.75 -4.65
CA GLU A 80 -1.12 -7.91 -4.73
C GLU A 80 -0.65 -8.34 -3.33
N VAL A 81 -0.15 -7.39 -2.53
CA VAL A 81 0.39 -7.68 -1.19
C VAL A 81 -0.67 -8.25 -0.25
N THR A 82 -1.92 -7.78 -0.35
CA THR A 82 -3.01 -8.23 0.53
C THR A 82 -3.69 -9.51 0.06
N ALA A 83 -3.70 -9.77 -1.25
CA ALA A 83 -4.28 -10.99 -1.82
C ALA A 83 -3.31 -12.17 -1.78
N ASP A 84 -2.05 -11.96 -2.16
CA ASP A 84 -1.03 -13.00 -2.20
C ASP A 84 0.37 -12.41 -1.98
N PHE A 85 0.72 -12.23 -0.71
CA PHE A 85 2.05 -11.76 -0.35
C PHE A 85 3.16 -12.76 -0.73
N GLY A 86 2.83 -14.06 -0.88
CA GLY A 86 3.80 -15.08 -1.25
C GLY A 86 4.37 -14.87 -2.64
N GLN A 87 3.54 -14.48 -3.61
CA GLN A 87 4.01 -14.11 -4.94
C GLN A 87 4.96 -12.90 -4.92
N VAL A 88 4.72 -11.92 -4.03
CA VAL A 88 5.60 -10.76 -3.87
C VAL A 88 6.96 -11.18 -3.29
N VAL A 89 6.98 -12.06 -2.29
CA VAL A 89 8.23 -12.61 -1.72
C VAL A 89 8.99 -13.45 -2.75
N ALA A 90 8.30 -14.26 -3.55
CA ALA A 90 8.92 -15.02 -4.62
C ALA A 90 9.59 -14.10 -5.67
N ARG A 91 8.91 -13.01 -6.04
CA ARG A 91 9.46 -11.96 -6.94
C ARG A 91 10.70 -11.29 -6.32
N LEU A 92 10.66 -11.00 -5.02
CA LEU A 92 11.80 -10.44 -4.27
C LEU A 92 13.01 -11.38 -4.29
N ASN A 93 12.78 -12.67 -4.02
CA ASN A 93 13.81 -13.70 -4.06
C ASN A 93 14.47 -13.79 -5.44
N ALA A 94 13.66 -13.82 -6.51
CA ALA A 94 14.16 -13.88 -7.88
C ALA A 94 14.95 -12.62 -8.28
N PHE A 95 14.46 -11.43 -7.90
CA PHE A 95 15.08 -10.16 -8.27
C PHE A 95 16.44 -9.92 -7.59
N TYR A 96 16.53 -10.21 -6.28
CA TYR A 96 17.75 -9.96 -5.49
C TYR A 96 18.64 -11.21 -5.31
N GLY A 97 18.21 -12.38 -5.78
CA GLY A 97 18.92 -13.64 -5.54
C GLY A 97 18.92 -14.09 -4.07
N VAL A 98 17.89 -13.69 -3.31
CA VAL A 98 17.72 -14.03 -1.89
C VAL A 98 16.76 -15.21 -1.70
N ARG A 99 16.68 -15.74 -0.49
CA ARG A 99 15.90 -16.95 -0.16
C ARG A 99 15.05 -16.75 1.08
N PHE A 100 14.17 -15.76 1.06
CA PHE A 100 13.16 -15.59 2.09
C PHE A 100 12.10 -16.68 1.98
N GLU A 101 11.64 -17.18 3.11
CA GLU A 101 10.57 -18.16 3.18
C GLU A 101 9.24 -17.55 2.73
N LEU A 102 8.45 -18.32 1.98
CA LEU A 102 7.12 -17.90 1.57
C LEU A 102 6.16 -17.96 2.77
N PRO A 103 5.28 -16.96 2.94
CA PRO A 103 4.27 -16.98 3.99
C PRO A 103 3.31 -18.15 3.79
N VAL A 104 3.12 -18.97 4.83
CA VAL A 104 2.07 -19.98 4.87
C VAL A 104 0.82 -19.33 5.46
N VAL A 105 -0.17 -19.05 4.60
CA VAL A 105 -1.42 -18.39 5.02
C VAL A 105 -2.42 -19.46 5.46
N THR A 106 -2.57 -19.64 6.77
CA THR A 106 -3.65 -20.42 7.38
C THR A 106 -4.54 -19.52 8.23
N GLU A 107 -5.74 -19.98 8.62
CA GLU A 107 -6.59 -19.21 9.54
C GLU A 107 -5.89 -18.88 10.86
N GLU A 108 -5.14 -19.85 11.41
CA GLU A 108 -4.35 -19.68 12.63
C GLU A 108 -3.24 -18.64 12.45
N THR A 109 -2.51 -18.73 11.34
CA THR A 109 -1.40 -17.81 11.07
C THR A 109 -1.91 -16.39 10.80
N THR A 110 -3.05 -16.27 10.12
CA THR A 110 -3.74 -14.99 9.88
C THR A 110 -4.19 -14.34 11.18
N ARG A 111 -4.81 -15.12 12.08
CA ARG A 111 -5.22 -14.66 13.42
C ARG A 111 -4.03 -14.14 14.21
N HIS A 112 -2.95 -14.92 14.23
CA HIS A 112 -1.72 -14.54 14.92
C HIS A 112 -1.08 -13.26 14.35
N ILE A 113 -1.07 -13.10 13.02
CA ILE A 113 -0.61 -11.87 12.35
C ILE A 113 -1.46 -10.67 12.79
N PHE A 114 -2.80 -10.81 12.82
CA PHE A 114 -3.67 -9.72 13.27
C PHE A 114 -3.48 -9.38 14.74
N GLU A 115 -3.31 -10.37 15.62
CA GLU A 115 -2.98 -10.14 17.02
C GLU A 115 -1.64 -9.38 17.19
N GLN A 116 -0.63 -9.73 16.40
CA GLN A 116 0.66 -9.03 16.39
C GLN A 116 0.53 -7.58 15.88
N ILE A 117 -0.24 -7.36 14.81
CA ILE A 117 -0.53 -6.02 14.29
C ILE A 117 -1.23 -5.18 15.36
N GLU A 118 -2.24 -5.74 16.04
CA GLU A 118 -2.91 -5.06 17.15
C GLU A 118 -1.95 -4.75 18.30
N ALA A 119 -1.11 -5.70 18.71
CA ALA A 119 -0.12 -5.50 19.77
C ALA A 119 0.90 -4.40 19.43
N LEU A 120 1.42 -4.39 18.20
CA LEU A 120 2.32 -3.34 17.72
C LEU A 120 1.65 -1.96 17.68
N HIS A 121 0.37 -1.88 17.28
CA HIS A 121 -0.38 -0.62 17.37
C HIS A 121 -0.64 -0.17 18.81
N ARG A 122 -0.82 -1.09 19.76
CA ARG A 122 -0.95 -0.75 21.19
C ARG A 122 0.36 -0.17 21.73
N LEU A 123 1.51 -0.72 21.35
CA LEU A 123 2.84 -0.26 21.79
C LEU A 123 3.23 1.11 21.23
N HIS A 124 2.86 1.43 20.00
CA HIS A 124 3.17 2.73 19.39
C HIS A 124 2.20 3.86 19.80
N ARG A 125 1.21 3.58 20.68
CA ARG A 125 0.25 4.58 21.17
C ARG A 125 0.62 5.07 22.57
N ARG A 126 0.59 6.39 22.76
CA ARG A 126 0.79 7.07 24.06
C ARG A 126 -0.38 6.87 25.06
N SER A 127 -1.52 6.30 24.64
CA SER A 127 -2.78 6.40 25.41
C SER A 127 -3.59 5.10 25.57
N GLY A 128 -3.14 3.93 25.10
CA GLY A 128 -3.75 2.64 25.45
C GLY A 128 -5.18 2.36 24.91
N VAL A 129 -5.83 3.30 24.21
CA VAL A 129 -7.18 3.12 23.64
C VAL A 129 -7.09 2.70 22.17
N THR A 130 -7.90 1.70 21.78
CA THR A 130 -8.03 1.26 20.38
C THR A 130 -8.91 2.23 19.61
N ASP A 131 -8.29 3.17 18.90
CA ASP A 131 -8.96 3.94 17.85
C ASP A 131 -9.02 3.11 16.56
N GLU A 132 -10.23 2.71 16.16
CA GLU A 132 -10.53 1.95 14.94
C GLU A 132 -10.15 2.72 13.66
N MET A 133 -9.93 4.03 13.73
CA MET A 133 -9.43 4.83 12.61
C MET A 133 -7.95 4.59 12.30
N GLN A 134 -7.17 4.06 13.27
CA GLN A 134 -5.72 3.94 13.16
C GLN A 134 -5.20 2.51 12.94
N VAL A 135 -6.07 1.49 13.02
CA VAL A 135 -5.64 0.08 12.86
C VAL A 135 -5.40 -0.23 11.38
N ALA A 136 -4.23 -0.74 11.01
CA ALA A 136 -3.88 -1.21 9.66
C ALA A 136 -4.61 -2.51 9.22
N ARG A 137 -5.87 -2.70 9.63
CA ARG A 137 -6.77 -3.72 9.10
C ARG A 137 -7.96 -3.05 8.39
N PRO A 138 -8.57 -3.68 7.39
CA PRO A 138 -9.85 -3.20 6.83
C PRO A 138 -10.92 -3.25 7.94
N SER A 139 -11.51 -2.09 8.29
CA SER A 139 -12.62 -2.00 9.25
C SER A 139 -13.84 -1.34 8.60
N PRO A 140 -15.08 -1.82 8.84
CA PRO A 140 -16.30 -1.23 8.28
C PRO A 140 -16.53 0.22 8.75
N GLU A 141 -16.04 0.56 9.96
CA GLU A 141 -16.24 1.86 10.61
C GLU A 141 -15.56 3.04 9.88
N ARG A 142 -14.64 2.76 8.95
CA ARG A 142 -14.02 3.77 8.08
C ARG A 142 -14.94 4.29 6.97
N GLY A 143 -16.12 3.69 6.78
CA GLY A 143 -17.02 4.00 5.66
C GLY A 143 -17.51 5.45 5.61
N GLY A 144 -17.91 6.02 6.75
CA GLY A 144 -18.46 7.39 6.82
C GLY A 144 -17.42 8.47 6.58
N PRO A 145 -16.46 8.68 7.49
CA PRO A 145 -15.39 9.68 7.35
C PRO A 145 -14.57 9.52 6.06
N GLY A 146 -14.33 8.28 5.62
CA GLY A 146 -13.63 8.01 4.37
C GLY A 146 -14.41 8.46 3.13
N SER A 147 -15.74 8.35 3.12
CA SER A 147 -16.56 8.78 1.98
C SER A 147 -16.56 10.30 1.78
N HIS A 148 -16.70 11.07 2.86
CA HIS A 148 -16.65 12.53 2.80
C HIS A 148 -15.28 13.04 2.32
N LEU A 149 -14.21 12.46 2.83
CA LEU A 149 -12.85 12.84 2.44
C LEU A 149 -12.56 12.52 0.97
N ARG A 150 -13.07 11.39 0.45
CA ARG A 150 -12.98 11.07 -0.98
C ARG A 150 -13.66 12.13 -1.84
N ALA A 151 -14.87 12.55 -1.48
CA ALA A 151 -15.56 13.62 -2.18
C ALA A 151 -14.73 14.92 -2.15
N LEU A 152 -14.21 15.31 -0.98
CA LEU A 152 -13.37 16.50 -0.84
C LEU A 152 -12.09 16.46 -1.71
N LEU A 153 -11.48 15.29 -1.88
CA LEU A 153 -10.29 15.12 -2.74
C LEU A 153 -10.62 15.22 -4.23
N MET A 154 -11.84 14.87 -4.63
CA MET A 154 -12.31 14.97 -6.02
C MET A 154 -12.74 16.41 -6.40
N GLU A 155 -12.94 17.28 -5.42
CA GLU A 155 -13.31 18.68 -5.63
C GLU A 155 -12.08 19.61 -5.72
N ALA A 156 -12.29 20.81 -6.26
CA ALA A 156 -11.30 21.87 -6.14
C ALA A 156 -11.14 22.27 -4.66
N PRO A 157 -9.92 22.59 -4.18
CA PRO A 157 -8.67 22.74 -4.92
C PRO A 157 -7.78 21.47 -5.01
N SER A 158 -8.24 20.32 -4.54
CA SER A 158 -7.42 19.09 -4.45
C SER A 158 -7.36 18.31 -5.76
N ARG A 159 -8.41 18.41 -6.58
CA ARG A 159 -8.57 17.67 -7.85
C ARG A 159 -7.33 17.68 -8.77
N PRO A 160 -6.66 18.82 -9.05
CA PRO A 160 -5.50 18.80 -9.95
C PRO A 160 -4.33 17.96 -9.42
N LEU A 161 -4.11 17.98 -8.11
CA LEU A 161 -3.08 17.15 -7.46
C LEU A 161 -3.47 15.67 -7.48
N LEU A 162 -4.76 15.36 -7.32
CA LEU A 162 -5.24 13.99 -7.43
C LEU A 162 -5.03 13.44 -8.86
N GLU A 163 -5.36 14.21 -9.90
CA GLU A 163 -5.12 13.83 -11.29
C GLU A 163 -3.63 13.65 -11.61
N GLU A 164 -2.75 14.46 -11.02
CA GLU A 164 -1.30 14.27 -11.11
C GLU A 164 -0.83 12.97 -10.43
N ALA A 165 -1.35 12.72 -9.22
CA ALA A 165 -1.04 11.51 -8.47
C ALA A 165 -1.50 10.25 -9.22
N ASP A 166 -2.70 10.27 -9.82
CA ASP A 166 -3.23 9.16 -10.61
C ASP A 166 -2.35 8.88 -11.84
N ARG A 167 -1.91 9.91 -12.59
CA ARG A 167 -0.96 9.73 -13.70
C ARG A 167 0.36 9.10 -13.25
N LEU A 168 0.88 9.52 -12.09
CA LEU A 168 2.10 8.95 -11.55
C LEU A 168 1.88 7.49 -11.15
N TYR A 169 0.76 7.18 -10.49
CA TYR A 169 0.36 5.81 -10.14
C TYR A 169 0.29 4.90 -11.37
N ASP A 170 -0.36 5.33 -12.44
CA ASP A 170 -0.47 4.57 -13.68
C ASP A 170 0.91 4.26 -14.27
N SER A 171 1.84 5.22 -14.25
CA SER A 171 3.22 4.99 -14.71
C SER A 171 4.01 3.97 -13.89
N TYR A 172 3.60 3.71 -12.64
CA TYR A 172 4.17 2.64 -11.81
C TYR A 172 3.46 1.30 -12.07
N LEU A 173 2.15 1.32 -12.37
CA LEU A 173 1.42 0.09 -12.73
C LEU A 173 1.87 -0.52 -14.05
N GLU A 174 2.26 0.31 -15.02
CA GLU A 174 2.87 -0.16 -16.26
C GLU A 174 4.13 -0.99 -15.97
N ASP A 175 4.99 -0.53 -15.07
CA ASP A 175 6.21 -1.25 -14.67
C ASP A 175 5.93 -2.51 -13.86
N VAL A 176 4.93 -2.49 -12.97
CA VAL A 176 4.48 -3.69 -12.25
C VAL A 176 4.03 -4.75 -13.26
N SER A 177 3.24 -4.34 -14.26
CA SER A 177 2.72 -5.25 -15.29
C SER A 177 3.83 -5.84 -16.15
N LEU A 178 4.89 -5.09 -16.45
CA LEU A 178 6.08 -5.57 -17.17
C LEU A 178 6.95 -6.52 -16.34
N SER A 179 6.93 -6.36 -15.01
CA SER A 179 7.68 -7.19 -14.05
C SER A 179 6.97 -8.52 -13.73
N VAL A 180 5.75 -8.72 -14.21
CA VAL A 180 4.91 -9.90 -13.95
C VAL A 180 4.47 -10.54 -15.27
N PRO A 181 5.03 -11.68 -15.68
CA PRO A 181 4.74 -12.30 -16.97
C PRO A 181 3.27 -12.74 -17.20
N HIS A 182 2.38 -12.70 -16.20
CA HIS A 182 1.07 -13.38 -16.25
C HIS A 182 -0.17 -12.52 -15.96
N LEU A 183 -0.06 -11.20 -15.86
CA LEU A 183 -1.27 -10.34 -15.77
C LEU A 183 -1.87 -10.08 -17.17
N ARG A 184 -2.63 -11.05 -17.68
CA ARG A 184 -3.66 -10.76 -18.68
C ARG A 184 -4.65 -9.76 -18.05
N ARG A 185 -4.84 -8.62 -18.72
CA ARG A 185 -5.89 -7.64 -18.41
C ARG A 185 -7.22 -8.36 -18.19
N VAL A 186 -7.83 -8.19 -17.02
CA VAL A 186 -9.25 -8.49 -16.83
C VAL A 186 -10.04 -7.38 -17.54
N PRO A 187 -10.84 -7.68 -18.58
CA PRO A 187 -11.69 -6.67 -19.19
C PRO A 187 -12.78 -6.25 -18.20
N GLY A 188 -13.13 -4.96 -18.27
CA GLY A 188 -13.90 -4.26 -17.25
C GLY A 188 -15.20 -4.94 -16.84
N ARG A 189 -15.55 -4.75 -15.55
CA ARG A 189 -16.90 -4.99 -15.03
C ARG A 189 -17.91 -4.30 -15.95
N ALA A 190 -18.69 -5.09 -16.68
CA ALA A 190 -20.00 -4.66 -17.16
C ALA A 190 -20.83 -4.33 -15.92
N GLY A 191 -21.45 -3.15 -15.93
CA GLY A 191 -22.38 -2.72 -14.87
C GLY A 191 -23.59 -3.67 -14.77
N PRO A 192 -24.32 -3.63 -13.65
CA PRO A 192 -25.51 -4.43 -13.48
C PRO A 192 -26.57 -3.99 -14.51
N GLY A 193 -26.94 -4.90 -15.42
CA GLY A 193 -28.11 -4.73 -16.29
C GLY A 193 -29.40 -4.74 -15.47
N PRO A 194 -30.48 -4.12 -15.96
CA PRO A 194 -31.68 -3.89 -15.19
C PRO A 194 -32.41 -5.21 -14.91
N ALA A 195 -32.96 -5.31 -13.70
CA ALA A 195 -33.83 -6.38 -13.26
C ALA A 195 -35.07 -6.46 -14.17
N ALA A 196 -35.28 -7.62 -14.80
CA ALA A 196 -36.55 -7.97 -15.41
C ALA A 196 -37.48 -8.52 -14.32
N ALA A 197 -38.65 -7.89 -14.23
CA ALA A 197 -39.78 -8.37 -13.47
C ALA A 197 -40.39 -9.61 -14.14
N GLU A 198 -40.77 -10.59 -13.33
CA GLU A 198 -41.97 -11.42 -13.48
C GLU A 198 -42.32 -12.04 -12.12
#